data_AF-A0A7S3ZHB0-F1
#
_entry.id   AF-A0A7S3ZHB0-F1
#
_cell.length_a   1.000
_cell.length_b   1.000
_cell.length_c   1.000
_cell.angle_alpha   90.00
_cell.angle_beta   90.00
_cell.angle_gamma   90.00
#
_symmetry.space_group_name_H-M   'P 1'
#
loop_
_entity.id
_entity.type
_entity.pdbx_description
1 polymer ?
#
loop_
_entity_poly.entity_id
_entity_poly.type
_entity_poly.pdbx_seq_one_letter_code
_entity_poly.pdbx_strand_id
1 'polypeptide(L)'
;TLASNVLFNLPRAAINLNDQLGGGNHIHDNVIWNACRESGDHGPINTWDRMPFLTNLRTSSDGSDTTSTFTPLPTTIANNLIMANYGASQAVDNDDGSSWFLIENNVFYAADGFKMDYGGHDSTYAYHALLQNME
;
A
#
# COMPACT_ATOMS: atom_id res chain seq x y z
N THR A 1 -12.37 2.58 0.87
CA THR A 1 -11.68 3.73 0.27
C THR A 1 -11.12 4.63 1.35
N LEU A 2 -9.91 5.15 1.15
CA LEU A 2 -9.28 6.19 1.95
C LEU A 2 -8.72 7.25 0.99
N ALA A 3 -9.37 8.41 0.92
CA ALA A 3 -9.02 9.41 -0.09
C ALA A 3 -9.01 10.85 0.41
N SER A 4 -8.15 11.67 -0.19
CA SER A 4 -8.07 13.13 0.04
C SER A 4 -7.76 13.52 1.49
N ASN A 5 -6.93 12.74 2.17
CA ASN A 5 -6.54 13.00 3.56
C ASN A 5 -5.15 13.61 3.68
N VAL A 6 -4.93 14.26 4.82
CA VAL A 6 -3.62 14.66 5.32
C VAL A 6 -3.29 13.80 6.55
N LEU A 7 -2.26 12.96 6.44
CA LEU A 7 -1.80 12.10 7.53
C LEU A 7 -0.40 12.54 7.96
N PHE A 8 -0.28 13.09 9.18
CA PHE A 8 0.98 13.69 9.63
C PHE A 8 1.28 13.42 11.10
N ASN A 9 2.58 13.40 11.43
CA ASN A 9 3.10 13.30 12.80
C ASN A 9 2.59 12.06 13.55
N LEU A 10 2.75 10.90 12.90
CA LEU A 10 2.25 9.62 13.40
C LEU A 10 3.40 8.79 13.97
N PRO A 11 3.19 8.09 15.10
CA PRO A 11 4.25 7.32 15.75
C PRO A 11 4.72 6.13 14.90
N ARG A 12 3.82 5.52 14.11
CA ARG A 12 4.10 4.38 13.22
C ARG A 12 3.55 4.64 11.80
N ALA A 13 3.26 3.60 11.02
CA ALA A 13 2.69 3.72 9.69
C ALA A 13 1.41 4.54 9.74
N ALA A 14 1.20 5.39 8.73
CA ALA A 14 0.00 6.17 8.59
C ALA A 14 -1.20 5.31 8.14
N ILE A 15 -0.92 4.33 7.30
CA ILE A 15 -1.90 3.37 6.80
C ILE A 15 -1.30 1.98 6.97
N ASN A 16 -2.10 1.07 7.52
CA ASN A 16 -1.70 -0.31 7.70
C ASN A 16 -2.80 -1.25 7.20
N LEU A 17 -2.50 -2.12 6.24
CA LEU A 17 -3.42 -3.14 5.73
C LEU A 17 -2.91 -4.54 6.09
N ASN A 18 -3.76 -5.35 6.70
CA ASN A 18 -3.47 -6.76 6.93
C ASN A 18 -4.45 -7.61 6.12
N ASP A 19 -3.92 -8.60 5.37
CA ASP A 19 -4.68 -9.51 4.51
C ASP A 19 -5.57 -8.77 3.48
N GLN A 20 -5.22 -7.51 3.19
CA GLN A 20 -5.94 -6.57 2.32
C GLN A 20 -7.45 -6.42 2.59
N LEU A 21 -7.97 -6.88 3.74
CA LEU A 21 -9.41 -6.91 4.04
C LEU A 21 -10.26 -7.49 2.89
N GLY A 22 -9.74 -8.50 2.18
CA GLY A 22 -10.43 -9.12 1.05
C GLY A 22 -10.24 -8.45 -0.32
N GLY A 23 -9.43 -7.38 -0.40
CA GLY A 23 -9.06 -6.69 -1.64
C GLY A 23 -10.01 -5.56 -2.05
N GLY A 24 -9.77 -5.01 -3.25
CA GLY A 24 -10.61 -3.95 -3.83
C GLY A 24 -10.57 -2.62 -3.07
N ASN A 25 -9.53 -2.40 -2.26
CA ASN A 25 -9.34 -1.13 -1.56
C ASN A 25 -8.81 -0.07 -2.52
N HIS A 26 -9.15 1.19 -2.24
CA HIS A 26 -8.64 2.35 -2.96
C HIS A 26 -8.06 3.35 -1.95
N ILE A 27 -6.76 3.61 -2.06
CA ILE A 27 -6.01 4.56 -1.24
C ILE A 27 -5.43 5.61 -2.19
N HIS A 28 -6.05 6.79 -2.25
CA HIS A 28 -5.66 7.77 -3.27
C HIS A 28 -5.78 9.23 -2.87
N ASP A 29 -5.02 10.09 -3.55
CA ASP A 29 -5.02 11.54 -3.35
C ASP A 29 -4.70 11.97 -1.90
N ASN A 30 -3.95 11.15 -1.15
CA ASN A 30 -3.55 11.48 0.22
C ASN A 30 -2.17 12.12 0.25
N VAL A 31 -1.93 12.94 1.27
CA VAL A 31 -0.61 13.49 1.60
C VAL A 31 -0.15 12.92 2.94
N ILE A 32 0.99 12.23 2.94
CA ILE A 32 1.52 11.50 4.09
C ILE A 32 2.95 11.93 4.37
N TRP A 33 3.24 12.38 5.60
CA TRP A 33 4.61 12.73 5.99
C TRP A 33 4.81 12.65 7.50
N ASN A 34 6.08 12.62 7.93
CA ASN A 34 6.45 12.57 9.34
C ASN A 34 5.73 11.43 10.10
N ALA A 35 5.58 10.28 9.43
CA ALA A 35 5.14 9.02 10.00
C ALA A 35 6.36 8.21 10.49
N CYS A 36 6.13 7.07 11.15
CA CYS A 36 7.19 6.18 11.62
C CYS A 36 8.18 6.89 12.56
N ARG A 37 7.67 7.66 13.52
CA ARG A 37 8.50 8.42 14.47
C ARG A 37 9.13 7.59 15.58
N GLU A 38 8.57 6.43 15.87
CA GLU A 38 9.03 5.55 16.96
C GLU A 38 9.71 4.26 16.44
N SER A 39 9.75 4.06 15.12
CA SER A 39 10.34 2.88 14.49
C SER A 39 10.70 3.14 13.03
N GLY A 40 11.73 2.47 12.51
CA GLY A 40 12.09 2.45 11.09
C GLY A 40 11.93 1.11 10.41
N ASP A 41 11.14 0.22 11.02
CA ASP A 41 10.92 -1.16 10.56
C ASP A 41 9.96 -1.25 9.35
N HIS A 42 9.21 -0.16 9.07
CA HIS A 42 8.27 -0.12 7.96
C HIS A 42 8.07 1.28 7.37
N GLY A 43 7.42 1.34 6.20
CA GLY A 43 7.05 2.57 5.50
C GLY A 43 5.84 3.33 6.07
N PRO A 44 5.55 4.56 5.56
CA PRO A 44 4.34 5.31 5.89
C PRO A 44 3.05 4.57 5.50
N ILE A 45 3.07 3.78 4.43
CA ILE A 45 2.05 2.77 4.16
C ILE A 45 2.71 1.40 4.39
N ASN A 46 2.09 0.58 5.22
CA ASN A 46 2.56 -0.78 5.52
C ASN A 46 1.48 -1.81 5.19
N THR A 47 1.88 -2.93 4.60
CA THR A 47 1.00 -4.07 4.35
C THR A 47 1.68 -5.38 4.69
N TRP A 48 0.91 -6.38 5.12
CA TRP A 48 1.40 -7.73 5.39
C TRP A 48 0.26 -8.73 5.33
N ASP A 49 0.51 -9.92 4.79
CA ASP A 49 -0.47 -10.98 4.64
C ASP A 49 -0.03 -12.21 5.48
N ARG A 50 -0.94 -12.70 6.33
CA ARG A 50 -0.75 -13.91 7.16
C ARG A 50 -1.74 -14.99 6.81
N MET A 51 -2.96 -14.63 6.46
CA MET A 51 -4.06 -15.58 6.31
C MET A 51 -4.93 -15.21 5.10
N PRO A 52 -5.29 -16.18 4.25
CA PRO A 52 -6.25 -15.94 3.18
C PRO A 52 -7.58 -15.39 3.72
N PHE A 53 -8.03 -14.28 3.15
CA PHE A 53 -9.31 -13.66 3.49
C PHE A 53 -10.39 -14.14 2.50
N LEU A 54 -11.46 -14.76 3.00
CA LEU A 54 -12.59 -15.17 2.16
C LEU A 54 -13.41 -13.92 1.78
N THR A 55 -13.47 -13.63 0.49
CA THR A 55 -14.14 -12.44 -0.07
C THR A 55 -15.11 -12.82 -1.17
N ASN A 56 -16.14 -12.01 -1.40
CA ASN A 56 -17.06 -12.13 -2.54
C ASN A 56 -16.97 -10.94 -3.49
N LEU A 57 -15.87 -10.17 -3.45
CA LEU A 57 -15.72 -8.97 -4.27
C LEU A 57 -15.56 -9.25 -5.78
N ARG A 58 -15.17 -10.48 -6.17
CA ARG A 58 -15.05 -10.87 -7.57
C ARG A 58 -16.40 -11.31 -8.13
N THR A 59 -16.76 -10.82 -9.32
CA THR A 59 -17.89 -11.33 -10.09
C THR A 59 -17.53 -12.63 -10.80
N SER A 60 -18.53 -13.49 -11.00
CA SER A 60 -18.46 -14.69 -11.83
C SER A 60 -18.03 -14.32 -13.26
N SER A 61 -17.50 -15.30 -14.01
CA SER A 61 -17.02 -15.07 -15.38
C SER A 61 -18.10 -14.57 -16.35
N ASP A 62 -19.37 -14.79 -16.04
CA ASP A 62 -20.53 -14.28 -16.79
C ASP A 62 -21.12 -12.98 -16.22
N GLY A 63 -20.55 -12.45 -15.13
CA GLY A 63 -20.96 -11.21 -14.48
C GLY A 63 -22.32 -11.28 -13.76
N SER A 64 -22.92 -12.46 -13.64
CA SER A 64 -24.27 -12.63 -13.11
C SER A 64 -24.36 -12.62 -11.58
N ASP A 65 -23.27 -12.97 -10.88
CA ASP A 65 -23.23 -13.05 -9.42
C ASP A 65 -21.83 -12.76 -8.86
N THR A 66 -21.74 -12.53 -7.56
CA THR A 66 -20.49 -12.52 -6.80
C THR A 66 -20.02 -13.93 -6.47
N THR A 67 -18.73 -14.18 -6.55
CA THR A 67 -18.12 -15.49 -6.26
C THR A 67 -17.29 -15.41 -4.99
N SER A 68 -17.64 -16.24 -4.00
CA SER A 68 -16.80 -16.44 -2.81
C SER A 68 -15.46 -17.06 -3.21
N THR A 69 -14.36 -16.39 -2.88
CA THR A 69 -13.01 -16.77 -3.27
C THR A 69 -11.99 -16.26 -2.24
N PHE A 70 -10.82 -16.90 -2.20
CA PHE A 70 -9.66 -16.39 -1.45
C PHE A 70 -8.75 -15.49 -2.29
N THR A 71 -9.07 -15.32 -3.58
CA THR A 71 -8.32 -14.41 -4.48
C THR A 71 -8.88 -13.00 -4.37
N PRO A 72 -8.14 -12.04 -3.79
CA PRO A 72 -8.63 -10.67 -3.62
C PRO A 72 -8.77 -9.96 -4.97
N LEU A 73 -9.60 -8.91 -5.03
CA LEU A 73 -9.45 -7.88 -6.06
C LEU A 73 -8.22 -7.02 -5.74
N PRO A 74 -7.48 -6.50 -6.74
CA PRO A 74 -6.30 -5.70 -6.44
C PRO A 74 -6.60 -4.48 -5.56
N THR A 75 -5.78 -4.25 -4.53
CA THR A 75 -5.79 -2.99 -3.77
C THR A 75 -5.04 -1.93 -4.55
N THR A 76 -5.68 -0.80 -4.84
CA THR A 76 -5.08 0.33 -5.56
C THR A 76 -4.54 1.37 -4.59
N ILE A 77 -3.25 1.71 -4.70
CA ILE A 77 -2.60 2.81 -4.01
C ILE A 77 -2.11 3.80 -5.06
N ALA A 78 -2.83 4.91 -5.26
CA ALA A 78 -2.57 5.80 -6.40
C ALA A 78 -2.62 7.29 -6.07
N ASN A 79 -1.85 8.10 -6.82
CA ASN A 79 -1.94 9.57 -6.75
C ASN A 79 -1.66 10.18 -5.36
N ASN A 80 -0.93 9.47 -4.49
CA ASN A 80 -0.54 9.97 -3.18
C ASN A 80 0.81 10.71 -3.23
N LEU A 81 0.97 11.71 -2.37
CA LEU A 81 2.27 12.27 -2.01
C LEU A 81 2.73 11.64 -0.69
N ILE A 82 3.79 10.84 -0.73
CA ILE A 82 4.29 10.09 0.42
C ILE A 82 5.74 10.50 0.69
N MET A 83 5.98 10.99 1.91
CA MET A 83 7.31 11.39 2.36
C MET A 83 7.77 10.45 3.47
N ALA A 84 8.84 9.68 3.21
CA ALA A 84 9.48 8.84 4.23
C ALA A 84 10.56 9.62 5.00
N ASN A 85 10.25 10.85 5.39
CA ASN A 85 11.22 11.85 5.85
C ASN A 85 11.53 11.82 7.37
N TYR A 86 11.35 10.68 8.03
CA TYR A 86 11.73 10.50 9.44
C TYR A 86 12.36 9.13 9.67
N GLY A 87 11.61 8.15 10.19
CA GLY A 87 12.14 6.82 10.50
C GLY A 87 11.94 5.80 9.40
N ALA A 88 11.00 6.03 8.48
CA ALA A 88 10.70 5.11 7.39
C ALA A 88 11.82 5.08 6.33
N SER A 89 12.09 3.90 5.76
CA SER A 89 12.97 3.72 4.59
C SER A 89 12.17 3.72 3.28
N GLN A 90 11.14 2.88 3.16
CA GLN A 90 10.29 2.79 1.96
C GLN A 90 9.03 3.65 2.08
N ALA A 91 8.44 4.05 0.95
CA ALA A 91 7.18 4.80 0.90
C ALA A 91 5.96 3.88 1.07
N VAL A 92 5.96 2.76 0.33
CA VAL A 92 4.99 1.68 0.49
C VAL A 92 5.78 0.42 0.82
N ASP A 93 5.56 -0.08 2.02
CA ASP A 93 6.16 -1.30 2.53
C ASP A 93 5.18 -2.45 2.35
N ASN A 94 5.36 -3.21 1.26
CA ASN A 94 4.64 -4.46 1.07
C ASN A 94 5.46 -5.59 1.71
N ASP A 95 5.24 -5.79 3.01
CA ASP A 95 5.92 -6.80 3.81
C ASP A 95 5.24 -8.17 3.72
N ASP A 96 5.95 -9.23 4.12
CA ASP A 96 5.43 -10.58 4.40
C ASP A 96 4.20 -11.01 3.56
N GLY A 97 4.43 -11.54 2.36
CA GLY A 97 3.38 -12.15 1.54
C GLY A 97 2.39 -11.18 0.89
N SER A 98 2.53 -9.87 1.09
CA SER A 98 1.69 -8.83 0.48
C SER A 98 1.56 -9.01 -1.03
N SER A 99 0.35 -9.31 -1.49
CA SER A 99 0.09 -9.64 -2.90
C SER A 99 -1.05 -8.84 -3.50
N TRP A 100 -1.28 -8.86 -4.81
CA TRP A 100 -2.44 -8.21 -5.44
C TRP A 100 -2.54 -6.69 -5.22
N PHE A 101 -1.43 -5.97 -5.31
CA PHE A 101 -1.44 -4.50 -5.27
C PHE A 101 -1.30 -3.89 -6.66
N LEU A 102 -2.06 -2.83 -6.92
CA LEU A 102 -1.81 -1.89 -8.01
C LEU A 102 -1.32 -0.58 -7.40
N ILE A 103 -0.02 -0.33 -7.47
CA ILE A 103 0.60 0.85 -6.90
C ILE A 103 1.05 1.70 -8.05
N GLU A 104 0.43 2.87 -8.24
CA GLU A 104 0.71 3.69 -9.43
C GLU A 104 0.62 5.19 -9.20
N ASN A 105 1.30 5.99 -10.02
CA ASN A 105 1.12 7.46 -10.07
C ASN A 105 1.37 8.19 -8.72
N ASN A 106 2.12 7.58 -7.81
CA ASN A 106 2.48 8.20 -6.53
C ASN A 106 3.77 9.04 -6.66
N VAL A 107 3.85 10.10 -5.87
CA VAL A 107 5.09 10.87 -5.66
C VAL A 107 5.70 10.43 -4.34
N PHE A 108 6.94 9.94 -4.39
CA PHE A 108 7.71 9.59 -3.21
C PHE A 108 8.81 10.61 -2.99
N TYR A 109 8.92 11.10 -1.76
CA TYR A 109 9.99 11.99 -1.36
C TYR A 109 10.79 11.40 -0.19
N ALA A 110 12.11 11.44 -0.29
CA ALA A 110 13.03 10.92 0.72
C ALA A 110 12.70 9.47 1.12
N ALA A 111 12.39 8.63 0.14
CA ALA A 111 12.07 7.22 0.31
C ALA A 111 12.90 6.36 -0.64
N ASP A 112 13.15 5.10 -0.27
CA ASP A 112 13.80 4.09 -1.12
C ASP A 112 12.82 3.45 -2.13
N GLY A 113 11.61 4.02 -2.26
CA GLY A 113 10.55 3.50 -3.11
C GLY A 113 9.71 2.45 -2.37
N PHE A 114 9.98 1.17 -2.64
CA PHE A 114 9.13 0.04 -2.24
C PHE A 114 9.90 -1.02 -1.49
N LYS A 115 9.22 -1.72 -0.57
CA LYS A 115 9.63 -3.05 -0.11
C LYS A 115 8.73 -4.08 -0.77
N MET A 116 9.31 -5.21 -1.18
CA MET A 116 8.66 -6.27 -1.96
C MET A 116 9.24 -7.64 -1.58
N ASP A 117 9.20 -7.97 -0.29
CA ASP A 117 9.93 -9.12 0.27
C ASP A 117 9.01 -10.30 0.62
N TYR A 118 9.64 -11.42 0.99
CA TYR A 118 9.00 -12.56 1.67
C TYR A 118 7.76 -13.17 0.97
N GLY A 119 7.81 -13.28 -0.35
CA GLY A 119 6.87 -14.12 -1.12
C GLY A 119 5.58 -13.43 -1.56
N GLY A 120 5.52 -12.09 -1.51
CA GLY A 120 4.47 -11.32 -2.20
C GLY A 120 4.46 -11.55 -3.72
N HIS A 121 3.28 -11.49 -4.34
CA HIS A 121 3.08 -11.75 -5.76
C HIS A 121 1.89 -10.96 -6.36
N ASP A 122 1.71 -11.02 -7.69
CA ASP A 122 0.59 -10.38 -8.40
C ASP A 122 0.44 -8.87 -8.14
N SER A 123 1.54 -8.19 -7.81
CA SER A 123 1.58 -6.74 -7.60
C SER A 123 2.21 -6.02 -8.78
N THR A 124 1.68 -4.85 -9.13
CA THR A 124 2.16 -3.97 -10.20
C THR A 124 2.55 -2.62 -9.61
N TYR A 125 3.72 -2.12 -10.02
CA TYR A 125 4.30 -0.85 -9.60
C TYR A 125 4.60 -0.01 -10.84
N ALA A 126 3.94 1.14 -11.02
CA ALA A 126 4.03 1.88 -12.27
C ALA A 126 3.95 3.41 -12.10
N TYR A 127 4.67 4.13 -12.96
CA TYR A 127 4.51 5.59 -13.13
C TYR A 127 4.74 6.43 -11.87
N HIS A 128 5.71 6.04 -11.03
CA HIS A 128 6.07 6.79 -9.82
C HIS A 128 7.09 7.89 -10.11
N ALA A 129 6.95 9.01 -9.40
CA ALA A 129 8.01 10.02 -9.32
C ALA A 129 8.78 9.82 -8.01
N LEU A 130 10.07 9.54 -8.11
CA LEU A 130 10.97 9.43 -6.97
C LEU A 130 11.80 10.70 -6.85
N LEU A 131 11.63 11.42 -5.74
CA LEU A 131 12.36 12.63 -5.41
C LEU A 131 13.27 12.34 -4.21
N GLN A 132 14.58 12.36 -4.43
CA GLN A 132 15.57 12.23 -3.37
C GLN A 132 16.35 13.53 -3.19
N ASN A 133 16.85 13.75 -1.99
CA ASN A 133 17.80 14.83 -1.76
C ASN A 133 19.07 14.51 -2.55
N MET A 134 19.55 15.45 -3.36
CA MET A 134 20.89 15.35 -3.90
C MET A 134 21.85 15.82 -2.81
N GLU A 135 22.57 14.88 -2.20
CA GLU A 135 23.79 15.20 -1.45
C GLU A 135 24.92 15.61 -2.40
#